data_AF-A0A3D1ZWF0-F1
#
_entry.id   AF-A0A3D1ZWF0-F1
#
_cell.length_a   1.000
_cell.length_b   1.000
_cell.length_c   1.000
_cell.angle_alpha   90.00
_cell.angle_beta   90.00
_cell.angle_gamma   90.00
#
_symmetry.space_group_name_H-M   'P 1'
#
loop_
_entity.id
_entity.type
_entity.pdbx_description
1 polymer ?
#
loop_
_entity_poly.entity_id
_entity_poly.type
_entity_poly.pdbx_seq_one_letter_code
_entity_poly.pdbx_strand_id
1 'polypeptide(L)'
;MFRAIFPSTHWRDVLDLLDTENSRIVEIQINRYGVIVDDTLVSFISEIEDEVMLFVQRDKLRSTRTNGLVEIRYHSNHKLLIEDAANQKKWLVELALPIK
;
A
#
# COMPACT_ATOMS: atom_id res chain seq x y z
N MET A 1 -7.88 -11.48 -6.38
CA MET A 1 -7.32 -10.29 -7.08
C MET A 1 -7.89 -9.08 -6.37
N PHE A 2 -7.08 -8.10 -5.95
CA PHE A 2 -7.55 -6.95 -5.16
C PHE A 2 -7.11 -5.62 -5.77
N ARG A 3 -7.87 -4.58 -5.42
CA ARG A 3 -7.65 -3.18 -5.80
C ARG A 3 -8.12 -2.26 -4.68
N ALA A 4 -7.33 -1.25 -4.35
CA ALA A 4 -7.66 -0.23 -3.37
C ALA A 4 -7.23 1.17 -3.83
N ILE A 5 -8.02 2.20 -3.53
CA ILE A 5 -7.83 3.56 -4.05
C ILE A 5 -8.00 4.59 -2.94
N PHE A 6 -7.08 5.55 -2.85
CA PHE A 6 -7.17 6.62 -1.87
C PHE A 6 -6.42 7.92 -2.26
N PRO A 7 -6.79 9.07 -1.65
CA PRO A 7 -6.12 10.34 -1.90
C PRO A 7 -4.63 10.31 -1.50
N SER A 8 -3.78 11.08 -2.20
CA SER A 8 -2.35 11.20 -1.83
C SER A 8 -2.10 11.77 -0.45
N THR A 9 -3.06 12.49 0.15
CA THR A 9 -2.90 13.03 1.51
C THR A 9 -2.76 11.88 2.50
N HIS A 10 -3.66 10.90 2.47
CA HIS A 10 -3.61 9.72 3.34
C HIS A 10 -2.35 8.89 3.11
N TRP A 11 -1.93 8.77 1.84
CA TRP A 11 -0.67 8.07 1.54
C TRP A 11 0.53 8.80 2.13
N ARG A 12 0.58 10.12 2.00
CA ARG A 12 1.65 10.93 2.60
C ARG A 12 1.64 10.81 4.11
N ASP A 13 0.48 10.86 4.74
CA ASP A 13 0.34 10.70 6.20
C ASP A 13 0.92 9.34 6.66
N VAL A 14 0.62 8.25 5.95
CA VAL A 14 1.25 6.94 6.21
C VAL A 14 2.76 6.99 6.02
N LEU A 15 3.24 7.52 4.90
CA LEU A 15 4.68 7.57 4.65
C LEU A 15 5.42 8.47 5.66
N ASP A 16 4.77 9.52 6.17
CA ASP A 16 5.31 10.40 7.21
C ASP A 16 5.33 9.70 8.58
N LEU A 17 4.30 8.89 8.91
CA LEU A 17 4.30 8.05 10.11
C LEU A 17 5.44 7.03 10.09
N LEU A 18 5.65 6.36 8.95
CA LEU A 18 6.73 5.40 8.75
C LEU A 18 8.13 6.01 8.94
N ASP A 19 8.28 7.32 8.72
CA ASP A 19 9.54 8.03 8.96
C ASP A 19 9.85 8.18 10.46
N THR A 20 8.82 8.12 11.32
CA THR A 20 8.97 8.21 12.78
C THR A 20 9.16 6.85 13.45
N GLU A 21 8.81 5.77 12.77
CA GLU A 21 8.93 4.40 13.29
C GLU A 21 10.29 3.78 13.02
N ASN A 22 10.71 2.82 13.85
CA ASN A 22 11.97 2.08 13.68
C ASN A 22 11.80 0.73 12.97
N SER A 23 10.56 0.35 12.64
CA SER A 23 10.25 -0.91 11.96
C SER A 23 10.83 -0.94 10.55
N ARG A 24 11.50 -2.05 10.19
CA ARG A 24 12.06 -2.25 8.85
C ARG A 24 11.05 -2.83 7.86
N ILE A 25 10.08 -3.57 8.38
CA ILE A 25 8.98 -4.18 7.64
C ILE A 25 7.71 -3.46 8.05
N VAL A 26 6.91 -3.13 7.04
CA VAL A 26 5.60 -2.50 7.13
C VAL A 26 4.55 -3.56 6.82
N GLU A 27 3.54 -3.63 7.66
CA GLU A 27 2.39 -4.49 7.48
C GLU A 27 1.28 -3.75 6.74
N ILE A 28 0.80 -4.32 5.64
CA ILE A 28 -0.32 -3.78 4.87
C ILE A 28 -1.42 -4.83 4.85
N GLN A 29 -2.51 -4.54 5.56
CA GLN A 29 -3.73 -5.33 5.56
C GLN A 29 -4.70 -4.75 4.52
N ILE A 30 -5.25 -5.59 3.65
CA ILE A 30 -6.26 -5.21 2.68
C ILE A 30 -7.49 -6.09 2.92
N ASN A 31 -8.61 -5.48 3.28
CA ASN A 31 -9.85 -6.19 3.57
C ASN A 31 -11.05 -5.41 3.02
N ARG A 32 -12.26 -5.92 3.23
CA ARG A 32 -13.51 -5.28 2.77
C ARG A 32 -13.75 -3.86 3.31
N TYR A 33 -13.09 -3.49 4.40
CA TYR A 33 -13.22 -2.17 5.02
C TYR A 33 -12.22 -1.16 4.46
N GLY A 34 -11.15 -1.61 3.82
CA GLY A 34 -10.15 -0.73 3.24
C GLY A 34 -8.74 -1.34 3.25
N VAL A 35 -7.77 -0.44 3.29
CA VAL A 35 -6.34 -0.76 3.40
C VAL A 35 -5.85 -0.15 4.70
N ILE A 36 -5.20 -0.93 5.53
CA ILE A 36 -4.59 -0.52 6.78
C ILE A 36 -3.08 -0.73 6.63
N VAL A 37 -2.29 0.28 6.96
CA VAL A 37 -0.82 0.23 6.93
C VAL A 37 -0.31 0.54 8.32
N ASP A 38 0.35 -0.41 8.98
CA ASP A 38 0.80 -0.31 10.39
C ASP A 38 -0.27 0.39 11.27
N ASP A 39 -1.45 -0.23 11.37
CA ASP A 39 -2.63 0.26 12.11
C ASP A 39 -3.32 1.55 11.59
N THR A 40 -2.82 2.15 10.50
CA THR A 40 -3.39 3.36 9.91
C THR A 40 -4.29 3.04 8.71
N LEU A 41 -5.59 3.31 8.83
CA LEU A 41 -6.55 3.14 7.73
C LEU A 41 -6.34 4.21 6.64
N VAL A 42 -6.09 3.78 5.41
CA VAL A 42 -5.82 4.66 4.26
C VAL A 42 -6.79 4.55 3.10
N SER A 43 -7.50 3.44 2.91
CA SER A 43 -8.45 3.28 1.78
C SER A 43 -9.91 3.31 2.20
N PHE A 44 -10.75 3.84 1.31
CA PHE A 44 -12.21 3.84 1.41
C PHE A 44 -12.89 2.84 0.47
N ILE A 45 -12.19 2.42 -0.61
CA ILE A 45 -12.72 1.50 -1.60
C ILE A 45 -11.73 0.34 -1.69
N SER A 46 -12.21 -0.87 -1.42
CA SER A 46 -11.46 -2.11 -1.53
C SER A 46 -12.33 -3.14 -2.23
N GLU A 47 -11.87 -3.61 -3.39
CA GLU A 47 -12.55 -4.65 -4.17
C GLU A 47 -11.99 -6.03 -3.76
N ILE A 48 -12.18 -6.41 -2.50
CA ILE A 48 -11.73 -7.71 -1.97
C ILE A 48 -12.78 -8.32 -1.04
N GLU A 49 -13.03 -9.62 -1.22
CA GLU A 49 -13.95 -10.38 -0.36
C GLU A 49 -13.21 -10.94 0.87
N ASP A 50 -12.00 -11.45 0.66
CA ASP A 50 -11.12 -12.00 1.69
C ASP A 50 -10.11 -10.98 2.21
N GLU A 51 -9.54 -11.22 3.37
CA GLU A 51 -8.46 -10.41 3.92
C GLU A 51 -7.10 -10.85 3.38
N VAL A 52 -6.27 -9.88 2.98
CA VAL A 52 -4.90 -10.12 2.52
C VAL A 52 -3.93 -9.33 3.38
N MET A 53 -2.91 -10.04 3.87
CA MET A 53 -1.79 -9.47 4.64
C MET A 53 -0.54 -9.43 3.76
N LEU A 54 0.07 -8.25 3.66
CA LEU A 54 1.29 -8.02 2.89
C LEU A 54 2.38 -7.46 3.80
N PHE A 55 3.61 -7.92 3.59
CA PHE A 55 4.78 -7.43 4.30
C PHE A 55 5.72 -6.76 3.32
N VAL A 56 6.02 -5.48 3.54
CA VAL A 56 6.81 -4.68 2.60
C VAL A 56 7.99 -4.04 3.32
N GLN A 57 9.14 -3.97 2.66
CA GLN A 57 10.26 -3.19 3.19
C GLN A 57 9.91 -1.70 3.21
N ARG A 58 10.06 -1.06 4.38
CA ARG A 58 9.71 0.35 4.58
C ARG A 58 10.28 1.27 3.51
N ASP A 59 11.57 1.17 3.21
CA ASP A 59 12.25 2.05 2.25
C ASP A 59 11.68 1.91 0.82
N LYS A 60 11.19 0.72 0.47
CA LYS A 60 10.51 0.51 -0.82
C LYS A 60 9.17 1.22 -0.85
N LEU A 61 8.41 1.18 0.24
CA LEU A 61 7.14 1.89 0.34
C LEU A 61 7.34 3.41 0.29
N ARG A 62 8.34 3.93 1.02
CA ARG A 62 8.70 5.36 1.02
C ARG A 62 9.04 5.90 -0.37
N SER A 63 9.65 5.07 -1.22
CA SER A 63 9.98 5.46 -2.61
C SER A 63 8.76 5.73 -3.51
N THR A 64 7.56 5.38 -3.06
CA THR A 64 6.30 5.56 -3.79
C THR A 64 5.55 6.85 -3.45
N ARG A 65 6.21 7.79 -2.74
CA ARG A 65 5.62 9.09 -2.40
C ARG A 65 5.15 9.82 -3.67
N THR A 66 3.90 10.26 -3.64
CA THR A 66 3.29 10.96 -4.76
C THR A 66 2.20 11.94 -4.32
N ASN A 67 1.80 12.82 -5.24
CA ASN A 67 0.80 13.87 -5.01
C ASN A 67 -0.56 13.58 -5.68
N GLY A 68 -0.66 12.57 -6.54
CA GLY A 68 -1.90 12.23 -7.24
C GLY A 68 -2.81 11.23 -6.51
N LEU A 69 -3.65 10.51 -7.25
CA LEU A 69 -4.53 9.50 -6.67
C LEU A 69 -3.76 8.18 -6.56
N VAL A 70 -3.65 7.62 -5.35
CA VAL A 70 -2.89 6.39 -5.12
C VAL A 70 -3.80 5.19 -5.29
N GLU A 71 -3.33 4.23 -6.10
CA GLU A 71 -3.99 2.94 -6.31
C GLU A 71 -3.04 1.81 -5.96
N ILE A 72 -3.47 0.91 -5.08
CA ILE A 72 -2.75 -0.31 -4.71
C ILE A 72 -3.45 -1.51 -5.37
N ARG A 73 -2.69 -2.34 -6.08
CA ARG A 73 -3.21 -3.50 -6.82
C ARG A 73 -2.37 -4.73 -6.62
N TYR A 74 -3.03 -5.88 -6.63
CA TYR A 74 -2.36 -7.16 -6.79
C TYR A 74 -1.61 -7.21 -8.12
N HIS A 75 -0.31 -7.53 -8.09
CA HIS A 75 0.48 -7.78 -9.30
C HIS A 75 0.88 -9.25 -9.42
N SER A 76 1.48 -9.81 -8.36
CA SER A 76 1.80 -11.24 -8.27
C SER A 76 1.97 -11.65 -6.81
N ASN A 77 2.13 -12.95 -6.54
CA ASN A 77 2.37 -13.46 -5.18
C ASN A 77 3.55 -12.82 -4.44
N HIS A 78 4.48 -12.14 -5.13
CA HIS A 78 5.66 -11.52 -4.51
C HIS A 78 5.74 -10.01 -4.73
N LYS A 79 4.74 -9.41 -5.40
CA LYS A 79 4.80 -8.00 -5.81
C LYS A 79 3.46 -7.31 -5.66
N LEU A 80 3.53 -6.12 -5.11
CA LEU A 80 2.46 -5.13 -5.05
C LEU A 80 2.69 -4.09 -6.14
N LEU A 81 1.63 -3.67 -6.82
CA LEU A 81 1.67 -2.54 -7.74
C LEU A 81 1.05 -1.34 -7.04
N ILE A 82 1.83 -0.27 -6.89
CA ILE A 82 1.38 1.03 -6.41
C ILE A 82 1.42 1.98 -7.60
N GLU A 83 0.31 2.66 -7.89
CA GLU A 83 0.20 3.58 -9.02
C GLU A 83 -0.27 4.95 -8.55
N ASP A 84 0.26 6.00 -9.19
CA ASP A 84 -0.38 7.30 -9.21
C ASP A 84 -1.26 7.35 -10.46
N ALA A 85 -2.57 7.14 -10.28
CA ALA A 85 -3.53 7.10 -11.37
C ALA A 85 -3.69 8.46 -12.09
N ALA A 86 -3.40 9.58 -11.40
CA ALA A 86 -3.50 10.92 -11.98
C ALA A 86 -2.27 11.29 -12.82
N ASN A 87 -1.09 10.86 -12.39
CA ASN A 87 0.20 11.20 -13.02
C ASN A 87 0.84 10.05 -13.80
N GLN A 88 0.14 8.92 -13.94
CA GLN A 88 0.59 7.71 -14.65
C GLN A 88 1.94 7.16 -14.14
N LYS A 89 2.29 7.39 -12.87
CA LYS A 89 3.49 6.81 -12.25
C LYS A 89 3.16 5.43 -11.69
N LYS A 90 4.11 4.51 -11.78
CA LYS A 90 3.93 3.12 -11.35
C LYS A 90 5.16 2.64 -10.61
N TRP A 91 4.95 1.98 -9.48
CA TRP A 91 5.98 1.37 -8.66
C TRP A 91 5.62 -0.09 -8.42
N LEU A 92 6.51 -0.99 -8.83
CA LEU A 92 6.44 -2.39 -8.45
C LEU A 92 7.24 -2.59 -7.18
N VAL A 93 6.53 -2.90 -6.10
CA VAL A 93 7.08 -3.03 -4.76
C VAL A 93 7.16 -4.51 -4.41
N GLU A 94 8.37 -4.99 -4.12
CA GLU A 94 8.59 -6.38 -3.72
C GLU A 94 8.15 -6.61 -2.29
N LEU A 95 7.46 -7.74 -2.08
CA LEU A 95 7.02 -8.18 -0.77
C LEU A 95 8.17 -8.91 -0.08
N ALA A 96 8.31 -8.68 1.23
CA ALA A 96 9.25 -9.40 2.08
C ALA A 96 8.86 -10.88 2.27
N LEU A 97 7.56 -11.19 2.15
CA LEU A 97 7.00 -12.53 2.18
C LEU A 97 5.95 -12.68 1.09
N PRO A 98 5.76 -13.88 0.50
CA PRO A 98 4.71 -14.10 -0.48
C PRO A 98 3.31 -13.92 0.14
N ILE A 99 2.36 -13.53 -0.71
CA ILE A 99 0.93 -13.46 -0.36
C ILE A 99 0.45 -14.88 -0.02
N LYS A 100 -0.19 -15.02 1.15
CA LYS A 100 -0.82 -16.27 1.59
C LYS A 100 -2.25 -16.38 1.10
#